data_AF-A0A7X7L6C7-F1
#
_entry.id   AF-A0A7X7L6C7-F1
#
_cell.length_a   1.000
_cell.length_b   1.000
_cell.length_c   1.000
_cell.angle_alpha   90.00
_cell.angle_beta   90.00
_cell.angle_gamma   90.00
#
_symmetry.space_group_name_H-M   'P 1'
#
loop_
_entity.id
_entity.type
_entity.pdbx_description
1 polymer ?
#
loop_
_entity_poly.entity_id
_entity_poly.type
_entity_poly.pdbx_seq_one_letter_code
_entity_poly.pdbx_strand_id
1 'polypeptide(L)'
;MLLSGKKIPIIGGSDFHKKHHIVRMGNPVTYVYADSPSKEDILNAISNGHSYITSSVKGVSLKLSYNETMMGDTAKYASEQKISVSADNLKAGITLKLITNKGPIKQWSSFKKGQLKTELQIPEKCSFVYLIAQHNVLGQVFCCAISNPIYFE
;
A
#
# COMPACT_ATOMS: atom_id res chain seq x y z
N MET A 1 -6.48 16.59 0.35
CA MET A 1 -6.68 15.96 1.67
C MET A 1 -5.39 15.40 2.23
N LEU A 2 -4.74 14.42 1.57
CA LEU A 2 -3.45 13.91 2.04
C LEU A 2 -2.34 14.98 1.99
N LEU A 3 -2.21 15.71 0.87
CA LEU A 3 -1.28 16.84 0.74
C LEU A 3 -1.54 18.00 1.73
N SER A 4 -2.76 18.09 2.28
CA SER A 4 -3.11 19.09 3.28
C SER A 4 -2.90 18.57 4.73
N GLY A 5 -2.15 17.48 4.90
CA GLY A 5 -1.80 16.91 6.21
C GLY A 5 -2.90 16.06 6.86
N LYS A 6 -4.04 15.80 6.19
CA LYS A 6 -5.06 14.93 6.76
C LYS A 6 -4.59 13.47 6.72
N LYS A 7 -4.57 12.83 7.88
CA LYS A 7 -4.25 11.40 8.07
C LYS A 7 -5.57 10.62 8.11
N ILE A 8 -6.09 10.25 6.95
CA ILE A 8 -7.35 9.48 6.85
C ILE A 8 -7.03 8.14 6.17
N PRO A 9 -7.18 7.01 6.88
CA PRO A 9 -6.96 5.71 6.30
C PRO A 9 -7.85 5.46 5.09
N ILE A 10 -7.28 4.91 4.03
CA ILE A 10 -8.03 4.40 2.89
C ILE A 10 -8.58 3.01 3.21
N ILE A 11 -9.82 2.76 2.79
CA ILE A 11 -10.44 1.43 2.78
C ILE A 11 -11.01 1.16 1.39
N GLY A 12 -11.11 -0.11 1.02
CA GLY A 12 -11.75 -0.56 -0.21
C GLY A 12 -12.67 -1.74 0.03
N GLY A 13 -13.82 -1.73 -0.63
CA GLY A 13 -14.77 -2.84 -0.63
C GLY A 13 -15.28 -3.08 -2.04
N SER A 14 -15.69 -4.30 -2.31
CA SER A 14 -16.17 -4.66 -3.64
C SER A 14 -17.51 -4.05 -3.99
N ASP A 15 -18.32 -3.65 -3.01
CA ASP A 15 -19.70 -3.22 -3.24
C ASP A 15 -20.53 -4.30 -3.97
N PHE A 16 -20.40 -5.54 -3.50
CA PHE A 16 -21.00 -6.69 -4.15
C PHE A 16 -22.48 -6.82 -3.79
N HIS A 17 -23.35 -6.71 -4.79
CA HIS A 17 -24.80 -6.77 -4.61
C HIS A 17 -25.43 -8.13 -5.00
N LYS A 18 -24.92 -8.78 -6.07
CA LYS A 18 -25.42 -10.09 -6.54
C LYS A 18 -24.46 -10.78 -7.51
N LYS A 19 -24.61 -12.11 -7.65
CA LYS A 19 -23.89 -12.94 -8.64
C LYS A 19 -24.23 -12.48 -10.07
N HIS A 20 -23.28 -12.63 -11.01
CA HIS A 20 -23.37 -12.19 -12.43
C HIS A 20 -23.33 -10.67 -12.68
N HIS A 21 -22.95 -9.86 -11.69
CA HIS A 21 -22.62 -8.45 -11.90
C HIS A 21 -21.17 -8.28 -12.38
N ILE A 22 -20.86 -7.15 -13.03
CA ILE A 22 -19.48 -6.79 -13.43
C ILE A 22 -18.55 -6.73 -12.22
N VAL A 23 -19.10 -6.36 -11.07
CA VAL A 23 -18.45 -6.31 -9.77
C VAL A 23 -18.32 -7.72 -9.17
N ARG A 24 -17.10 -8.13 -8.85
CA ARG A 24 -16.80 -9.41 -8.20
C ARG A 24 -16.69 -9.22 -6.70
N MET A 25 -17.26 -10.14 -5.91
CA MET A 25 -17.07 -10.17 -4.47
C MET A 25 -15.57 -10.19 -4.14
N GLY A 26 -15.14 -9.28 -3.27
CA GLY A 26 -13.73 -9.12 -2.93
C GLY A 26 -12.87 -8.59 -4.09
N ASN A 27 -13.39 -7.64 -4.87
CA ASN A 27 -12.63 -6.85 -5.83
C ASN A 27 -13.14 -5.39 -5.80
N PRO A 28 -12.42 -4.45 -5.14
CA PRO A 28 -11.19 -4.68 -4.36
C PRO A 28 -11.44 -5.32 -2.99
N VAL A 29 -10.35 -5.70 -2.31
CA VAL A 29 -10.31 -6.17 -0.91
C VAL A 29 -9.41 -5.24 -0.09
N THR A 30 -9.76 -5.02 1.17
CA THR A 30 -8.85 -4.45 2.17
C THR A 30 -8.14 -5.58 2.91
N TYR A 31 -6.81 -5.62 2.82
CA TYR A 31 -5.99 -6.47 3.68
C TYR A 31 -5.61 -5.70 4.95
N VAL A 32 -5.74 -6.35 6.10
CA VAL A 32 -5.54 -5.73 7.42
C VAL A 32 -4.43 -6.47 8.15
N TYR A 33 -3.48 -5.71 8.69
CA TYR A 33 -2.45 -6.19 9.61
C TYR A 33 -2.98 -6.04 11.04
N ALA A 34 -3.77 -7.01 11.48
CA ALA A 34 -4.29 -7.08 12.84
C ALA A 34 -3.53 -8.11 13.67
N ASP A 35 -3.46 -7.88 14.98
CA ASP A 35 -2.78 -8.78 15.93
C ASP A 35 -3.50 -10.12 16.06
N SER A 36 -4.80 -10.16 15.80
CA SER A 36 -5.61 -11.38 15.80
C SER A 36 -6.81 -11.27 14.85
N PRO A 37 -7.55 -12.37 14.58
CA PRO A 37 -8.77 -12.34 13.79
C PRO A 37 -9.99 -11.81 14.58
N SER A 38 -9.81 -11.30 15.80
CA SER A 38 -10.88 -10.70 16.58
C SER A 38 -11.44 -9.47 15.87
N LYS A 39 -12.72 -9.17 16.12
CA LYS A 39 -13.35 -7.95 15.57
C LYS A 39 -12.63 -6.71 16.07
N GLU A 40 -12.26 -6.71 17.35
CA GLU A 40 -11.63 -5.60 18.06
C GLU A 40 -10.29 -5.25 17.42
N ASP A 41 -9.43 -6.25 17.20
CA ASP A 41 -8.09 -6.04 16.63
C ASP A 41 -8.17 -5.64 15.15
N ILE A 42 -9.10 -6.23 14.39
CA ILE A 42 -9.34 -5.83 12.99
C ILE A 42 -9.78 -4.37 12.91
N LEU A 43 -10.74 -3.95 13.73
CA LEU A 43 -11.22 -2.57 13.75
C LEU A 43 -10.13 -1.59 14.21
N ASN A 44 -9.34 -1.98 15.21
CA ASN A 44 -8.21 -1.20 15.69
C ASN A 44 -7.18 -0.99 14.56
N ALA A 45 -6.75 -2.06 13.90
CA ALA A 45 -5.81 -1.99 12.78
C ALA A 45 -6.35 -1.15 11.61
N ILE A 46 -7.63 -1.28 11.25
CA ILE A 46 -8.26 -0.46 10.21
C ILE A 46 -8.26 1.03 10.61
N SER A 47 -8.62 1.36 11.85
CA SER A 47 -8.70 2.74 12.33
C SER A 47 -7.33 3.43 12.36
N ASN A 48 -6.26 2.68 12.62
CA ASN A 48 -4.88 3.16 12.56
C ASN A 48 -4.28 3.12 11.14
N GLY A 49 -5.02 2.62 10.14
CA GLY A 49 -4.54 2.52 8.76
C GLY A 49 -3.49 1.42 8.54
N HIS A 50 -3.40 0.42 9.42
CA HIS A 50 -2.56 -0.77 9.27
C HIS A 50 -3.14 -1.72 8.22
N SER A 51 -3.30 -1.22 7.00
CA SER A 51 -4.01 -1.89 5.93
C SER A 51 -3.60 -1.37 4.56
N TYR A 52 -3.94 -2.13 3.52
CA TYR A 52 -3.83 -1.73 2.12
C TYR A 52 -5.00 -2.28 1.32
N ILE A 53 -5.25 -1.67 0.16
CA ILE A 53 -6.27 -2.11 -0.79
C ILE A 53 -5.58 -2.90 -1.89
N THR A 54 -6.15 -4.02 -2.31
CA THR A 54 -5.66 -4.83 -3.44
C THR A 54 -6.81 -5.31 -4.30
N SER A 55 -6.54 -5.57 -5.58
CA SER A 55 -7.57 -5.90 -6.57
C SER A 55 -8.24 -7.26 -6.35
N SER A 56 -7.66 -8.15 -5.54
CA SER A 56 -8.31 -9.42 -5.20
C SER A 56 -7.68 -10.08 -3.97
N VAL A 57 -8.32 -11.11 -3.42
CA VAL A 57 -7.76 -11.95 -2.34
C VAL A 57 -6.40 -12.56 -2.71
N LYS A 58 -6.13 -12.82 -3.99
CA LYS A 58 -4.82 -13.30 -4.50
C LYS A 58 -4.05 -12.20 -5.22
N GLY A 59 -4.36 -10.94 -4.91
CA GLY A 59 -3.76 -9.76 -5.51
C GLY A 59 -2.34 -9.51 -5.00
N VAL A 60 -1.79 -8.34 -5.37
CA VAL A 60 -0.50 -7.89 -4.86
C VAL A 60 -0.60 -7.73 -3.36
N SER A 61 0.38 -8.29 -2.64
CA SER A 61 0.56 -8.04 -1.21
C SER A 61 1.56 -6.91 -1.02
N LEU A 62 1.31 -6.00 -0.09
CA LEU A 62 2.16 -4.84 0.19
C LEU A 62 2.47 -4.76 1.68
N LYS A 63 3.74 -4.55 2.03
CA LYS A 63 4.18 -4.12 3.36
C LYS A 63 5.17 -2.96 3.20
N LEU A 64 4.95 -1.92 4.00
CA LEU A 64 5.80 -0.74 4.07
C LEU A 64 6.10 -0.47 5.54
N SER A 65 7.37 -0.36 5.90
CA SER A 65 7.79 -0.04 7.27
C SER A 65 8.97 0.91 7.30
N TYR A 66 9.10 1.64 8.40
CA TYR A 66 10.18 2.58 8.68
C TYR A 66 10.51 2.50 10.18
N ASN A 67 11.68 1.98 10.52
CA ASN A 67 11.99 1.51 11.89
C ASN A 67 10.93 0.52 12.39
N GLU A 68 10.37 0.78 13.57
CA GLU A 68 9.30 0.00 14.21
C GLU A 68 7.90 0.39 13.71
N THR A 69 7.80 1.45 12.90
CA THR A 69 6.51 1.93 12.37
C THR A 69 6.17 1.25 11.03
N MET A 70 4.89 1.14 10.73
CA MET A 70 4.38 0.64 9.47
C MET A 70 3.38 1.61 8.82
N MET A 71 2.97 1.30 7.59
CA MET A 71 1.87 2.04 6.93
C MET A 71 0.66 2.22 7.85
N GLY A 72 0.14 3.44 7.89
CA GLY A 72 -0.86 3.89 8.87
C GLY A 72 -0.25 4.80 9.95
N ASP A 73 0.98 4.49 10.38
CA ASP A 73 1.64 5.18 11.50
C ASP A 73 2.26 6.53 11.11
N THR A 74 2.59 7.29 12.14
CA THR A 74 3.45 8.48 12.02
C THR A 74 4.82 8.21 12.63
N ALA A 75 5.87 8.50 11.88
CA ALA A 75 7.26 8.39 12.31
C ALA A 75 7.95 9.75 12.37
N LYS A 76 8.99 9.87 13.20
CA LYS A 76 9.93 10.99 13.12
C LYS A 76 10.90 10.75 11.98
N TYR A 77 11.04 11.72 11.07
CA TYR A 77 11.99 11.58 9.97
C TYR A 77 13.43 11.59 10.49
N ALA A 78 14.22 10.63 10.02
CA ALA A 78 15.62 10.43 10.32
C ALA A 78 16.37 10.01 9.04
N SER A 79 17.36 10.82 8.64
CA SER A 79 18.08 10.68 7.36
C SER A 79 18.86 9.37 7.20
N GLU A 80 19.29 8.81 8.31
CA GLU A 80 20.07 7.58 8.40
C GLU A 80 19.21 6.33 8.28
N GLN A 81 17.90 6.47 8.51
CA GLN A 81 16.97 5.36 8.50
C GLN A 81 16.46 5.07 7.10
N LYS A 82 16.18 3.78 6.85
CA LYS A 82 15.70 3.29 5.57
C LYS A 82 14.25 2.90 5.66
N ILE A 83 13.54 3.10 4.55
CA ILE A 83 12.22 2.52 4.36
C ILE A 83 12.37 1.11 3.82
N SER A 84 11.68 0.16 4.45
CA SER A 84 11.62 -1.22 4.03
C SER A 84 10.36 -1.45 3.22
N VAL A 85 10.53 -2.00 2.02
CA VAL A 85 9.47 -2.30 1.07
C VAL A 85 9.46 -3.79 0.82
N SER A 86 8.33 -4.44 1.09
CA SER A 86 8.07 -5.82 0.70
C SER A 86 6.80 -5.90 -0.12
N ALA A 87 6.84 -6.64 -1.22
CA ALA A 87 5.67 -6.91 -2.02
C ALA A 87 5.75 -8.30 -2.65
N ASP A 88 4.60 -8.97 -2.71
CA ASP A 88 4.45 -10.33 -3.26
C ASP A 88 3.33 -10.35 -4.31
N ASN A 89 3.24 -11.46 -5.06
CA ASN A 89 2.29 -11.66 -6.16
C ASN A 89 2.40 -10.60 -7.28
N LEU A 90 3.61 -10.09 -7.51
CA LEU A 90 3.91 -9.14 -8.57
C LEU A 90 4.02 -9.87 -9.92
N LYS A 91 2.93 -9.85 -10.69
CA LYS A 91 2.85 -10.46 -12.03
C LYS A 91 3.58 -9.64 -13.08
N ALA A 92 3.87 -10.25 -14.23
CA ALA A 92 4.40 -9.54 -15.39
C ALA A 92 3.52 -8.35 -15.77
N GLY A 93 4.13 -7.23 -16.16
CA GLY A 93 3.44 -5.98 -16.48
C GLY A 93 3.11 -5.08 -15.28
N ILE A 94 3.23 -5.58 -14.04
CA ILE A 94 3.07 -4.75 -12.85
C ILE A 94 4.29 -3.84 -12.66
N THR A 95 4.03 -2.61 -12.25
CA THR A 95 5.00 -1.64 -11.77
C THR A 95 4.65 -1.28 -10.33
N LEU A 96 5.62 -1.37 -9.43
CA LEU A 96 5.48 -0.88 -8.05
C LEU A 96 6.18 0.48 -7.95
N LYS A 97 5.52 1.45 -7.33
CA LYS A 97 6.07 2.80 -7.09
C LYS A 97 6.00 3.15 -5.62
N LEU A 98 7.06 3.82 -5.15
CA LEU A 98 7.10 4.49 -3.86
C LEU A 98 6.87 5.98 -4.08
N ILE A 99 5.81 6.53 -3.48
CA ILE A 99 5.33 7.89 -3.72
C ILE A 99 5.44 8.71 -2.44
N THR A 100 5.92 9.95 -2.54
CA THR A 100 5.91 10.94 -1.45
C THR A 100 5.00 12.11 -1.80
N ASN A 101 4.92 13.12 -0.92
CA ASN A 101 4.23 14.38 -1.20
C ASN A 101 4.87 15.18 -2.35
N LYS A 102 6.06 14.81 -2.81
CA LYS A 102 6.76 15.43 -3.95
C LYS A 102 6.67 14.60 -5.23
N GLY A 103 6.09 13.41 -5.19
CA GLY A 103 5.92 12.52 -6.33
C GLY A 103 6.63 11.16 -6.18
N PRO A 104 6.78 10.38 -7.27
CA PRO A 104 7.44 9.08 -7.23
C PRO A 104 8.95 9.23 -7.00
N ILE A 105 9.48 8.56 -5.97
CA ILE A 105 10.92 8.56 -5.65
C ILE A 105 11.61 7.26 -6.07
N LYS A 106 10.85 6.18 -6.27
CA LYS A 106 11.37 4.90 -6.77
C LYS A 106 10.31 4.13 -7.52
N GLN A 107 10.75 3.41 -8.56
CA GLN A 107 9.93 2.53 -9.35
C GLN A 107 10.64 1.19 -9.57
N TRP A 108 9.90 0.10 -9.49
CA TRP A 108 10.35 -1.25 -9.82
C TRP A 108 9.39 -1.87 -10.83
N SER A 109 9.92 -2.54 -11.84
CA SER A 109 9.14 -3.19 -12.91
C SER A 109 9.63 -4.62 -13.23
N SER A 110 10.64 -5.12 -12.49
CA SER A 110 11.19 -6.46 -12.64
C SER A 110 11.31 -7.11 -11.28
N PHE A 111 10.77 -8.33 -11.15
CA PHE A 111 10.60 -9.01 -9.88
C PHE A 111 10.98 -10.49 -10.00
N LYS A 112 11.94 -10.93 -9.18
CA LYS A 112 12.34 -12.34 -9.13
C LYS A 112 11.26 -13.13 -8.40
N LYS A 113 10.70 -14.17 -9.04
CA LYS A 113 9.62 -15.01 -8.49
C LYS A 113 8.38 -14.21 -8.05
N GLY A 114 8.12 -13.04 -8.66
CA GLY A 114 6.99 -12.18 -8.33
C GLY A 114 7.09 -11.51 -6.94
N GLN A 115 8.32 -11.33 -6.44
CA GLN A 115 8.59 -10.75 -5.13
C GLN A 115 9.55 -9.57 -5.24
N LEU A 116 9.39 -8.62 -4.32
CA LEU A 116 10.32 -7.54 -4.05
C LEU A 116 10.54 -7.45 -2.54
N LYS A 117 11.80 -7.43 -2.12
CA LYS A 117 12.22 -7.03 -0.77
C LYS A 117 13.41 -6.10 -0.90
N THR A 118 13.28 -4.86 -0.44
CA THR A 118 14.32 -3.85 -0.63
C THR A 118 14.23 -2.78 0.44
N GLU A 119 15.36 -2.14 0.71
CA GLU A 119 15.46 -1.00 1.59
C GLU A 119 16.10 0.15 0.83
N LEU A 120 15.64 1.36 1.11
CA LEU A 120 16.19 2.57 0.52
C LEU A 120 16.09 3.75 1.48
N GLN A 121 17.01 4.68 1.35
CA GLN A 121 16.89 5.97 2.02
C GLN A 121 15.86 6.83 1.29
N ILE A 122 15.09 7.60 2.06
CA ILE A 122 14.26 8.65 1.50
C ILE A 122 15.21 9.82 1.17
N PRO A 123 15.30 10.28 -0.10
CA PRO A 123 16.33 11.24 -0.50
C PRO A 123 16.26 12.58 0.22
N GLU A 124 15.07 12.97 0.68
CA GLU A 124 14.78 14.24 1.30
C GLU A 124 13.56 14.14 2.22
N LYS A 125 13.47 15.04 3.21
CA LYS A 125 12.30 15.08 4.11
C LYS A 125 11.00 15.22 3.29
N CYS A 126 10.04 14.36 3.59
CA CYS A 126 8.69 14.32 3.02
C CYS A 126 7.66 14.29 4.15
N SER A 127 6.39 14.56 3.86
CA SER A 127 5.30 14.49 4.86
C SER A 127 4.63 13.13 4.94
N PHE A 128 4.75 12.33 3.88
CA PHE A 128 4.27 10.96 3.84
C PHE A 128 4.98 10.16 2.76
N VAL A 129 4.80 8.84 2.83
CA VAL A 129 5.22 7.90 1.80
C VAL A 129 4.24 6.73 1.71
N TYR A 130 3.86 6.31 0.50
CA TYR A 130 3.00 5.14 0.28
C TYR A 130 3.42 4.35 -0.96
N LEU A 131 2.94 3.11 -1.04
CA LEU A 131 3.14 2.22 -2.19
C LEU A 131 1.92 2.20 -3.10
N ILE A 132 2.16 2.19 -4.41
CA ILE A 132 1.13 1.87 -5.40
C ILE A 132 1.66 0.86 -6.41
N ALA A 133 0.92 -0.23 -6.60
CA ALA A 133 1.14 -1.20 -7.66
C ALA A 133 0.17 -0.91 -8.81
N GLN A 134 0.69 -0.81 -10.02
CA GLN A 134 -0.08 -0.48 -11.22
C GLN A 134 0.22 -1.48 -12.34
N HIS A 135 -0.77 -1.82 -13.15
CA HIS A 135 -0.59 -2.61 -14.36
C HIS A 135 -0.96 -1.76 -15.57
N ASN A 136 -0.03 -1.60 -16.51
CA ASN A 136 -0.31 -0.93 -17.77
C ASN A 136 -0.70 -1.96 -18.83
N VAL A 137 -1.95 -1.88 -19.29
CA VAL A 137 -2.48 -2.73 -20.36
C VAL A 137 -2.91 -1.83 -21.49
N LEU A 138 -2.21 -1.92 -22.64
CA LEU A 138 -2.50 -1.16 -23.86
C LEU A 138 -2.63 0.36 -23.63
N GLY A 139 -1.80 0.94 -22.77
CA GLY A 139 -1.79 2.36 -22.45
C GLY A 139 -2.73 2.76 -21.30
N GLN A 140 -3.62 1.86 -20.86
CA GLN A 140 -4.48 2.08 -19.71
C GLN A 140 -3.81 1.59 -18.42
N VAL A 141 -3.76 2.47 -17.41
CA VAL A 141 -3.13 2.17 -16.12
C VAL A 141 -4.19 1.77 -15.10
N PHE A 142 -4.10 0.54 -14.60
CA PHE A 142 -4.97 0.01 -13.55
C PHE A 142 -4.26 -0.03 -12.21
N CYS A 143 -4.88 0.46 -11.14
CA CYS A 143 -4.38 0.26 -9.78
C CYS A 143 -4.63 -1.19 -9.36
N CYS A 144 -3.56 -1.92 -9.05
CA CYS A 144 -3.63 -3.30 -8.57
C CYS A 144 -3.57 -3.40 -7.05
N ALA A 145 -2.83 -2.50 -6.40
CA ALA A 145 -2.82 -2.34 -4.96
C ALA A 145 -2.33 -0.95 -4.56
N ILE A 146 -2.73 -0.47 -3.39
CA ILE A 146 -2.29 0.79 -2.80
C ILE A 146 -2.26 0.67 -1.28
N SER A 147 -1.17 1.08 -0.65
CA SER A 147 -1.03 1.07 0.81
C SER A 147 -1.59 2.34 1.43
N ASN A 148 -1.93 2.27 2.72
CA ASN A 148 -1.94 3.49 3.53
C ASN A 148 -0.52 4.11 3.58
N PRO A 149 -0.40 5.42 3.83
CA PRO A 149 0.91 6.05 3.97
C PRO A 149 1.55 5.78 5.33
N ILE A 150 2.88 5.79 5.38
CA ILE A 150 3.61 6.21 6.59
C ILE A 150 3.66 7.73 6.55
N TYR A 151 3.32 8.38 7.65
CA TYR A 151 3.37 9.84 7.79
C TYR A 151 4.65 10.26 8.51
N PHE A 152 5.13 11.48 8.27
CA PHE A 152 6.32 12.02 8.92
C PHE A 152 6.07 13.38 9.56
N GLU A 153 6.62 13.57 10.77
CA GLU A 153 6.71 14.84 11.51
C GLU A 153 8.14 15.40 11.50
#